data_AF-A0A2C9LLV7-F1
#
_entry.id   AF-A0A2C9LLV7-F1
#
_cell.length_a   1.000
_cell.length_b   1.000
_cell.length_c   1.000
_cell.angle_alpha   90.00
_cell.angle_beta   90.00
_cell.angle_gamma   90.00
#
_symmetry.space_group_name_H-M   'P 1'
#
loop_
_entity.id
_entity.type
_entity.pdbx_description
1 polymer ?
#
loop_
_entity_poly.entity_id
_entity_poly.type
_entity_poly.pdbx_seq_one_letter_code
_entity_poly.pdbx_strand_id
1 'polypeptide(L)'
;MFSPFNLLSSRAHKTVTWGIQFNSVNDQRYFTINQQGQVYISVPLYWDDSNKTPYTFTVTATNNDGSGKSGSISCTVNVNRNLFPPHFSQPVYTVNISSLNSVPVVVNAGVSASDQDTFARYQVLMYEIINDGVYSQLFSIENTTGLLRLIQPIDERTECTYKVSNSSLS
;
A
#
# COMPACT_ATOMS: atom_id res chain seq x y z
N MET A 1 12.35 18.76 -13.70
CA MET A 1 13.01 20.06 -13.46
C MET A 1 11.89 21.09 -13.35
N PHE A 2 11.45 21.42 -12.14
CA PHE A 2 10.38 22.40 -11.91
C PHE A 2 10.99 23.66 -11.30
N SER A 3 10.68 24.79 -11.92
CA SER A 3 11.24 26.10 -11.61
C SER A 3 10.65 26.68 -10.33
N PRO A 4 11.43 27.35 -9.45
CA PRO A 4 10.87 28.03 -8.29
C PRO A 4 10.30 29.39 -8.70
N PHE A 5 9.05 29.65 -8.33
CA PHE A 5 8.46 31.00 -8.42
C PHE A 5 9.01 31.85 -7.27
N ASN A 6 9.96 32.73 -7.57
CA ASN A 6 10.40 33.79 -6.66
C ASN A 6 9.46 34.99 -6.79
N LEU A 7 8.71 35.28 -5.73
CA LEU A 7 8.08 36.60 -5.55
C LEU A 7 8.91 37.38 -4.53
N LEU A 8 9.65 38.36 -5.04
CA LEU A 8 10.28 39.40 -4.24
C LEU A 8 9.18 40.24 -3.57
N SER A 9 9.21 40.30 -2.24
CA SER A 9 8.52 41.34 -1.48
C SER A 9 9.52 41.93 -0.49
N SER A 10 10.16 43.02 -0.90
CA SER A 10 10.93 43.91 -0.05
C SER A 10 10.00 44.75 0.84
N ARG A 11 9.89 44.38 2.11
CA ARG A 11 9.69 45.28 3.26
C ARG A 11 9.81 44.46 4.54
N ALA A 12 10.58 44.97 5.48
CA ALA A 12 10.99 44.35 6.75
C ALA A 12 9.91 43.48 7.41
N HIS A 13 10.34 42.31 7.92
CA HIS A 13 9.56 41.25 8.56
C HIS A 13 8.21 41.69 9.13
N LYS A 14 7.17 41.63 8.30
CA LYS A 14 5.78 41.62 8.79
C LYS A 14 5.53 40.23 9.35
N THR A 15 5.36 40.14 10.67
CA THR A 15 5.11 38.85 11.32
C THR A 15 3.72 38.36 10.89
N VAL A 16 3.66 37.16 10.31
CA VAL A 16 2.41 36.50 9.91
C VAL A 16 2.11 35.40 10.92
N THR A 17 0.86 35.30 11.36
CA THR A 17 0.39 34.13 12.13
C THR A 17 -0.26 33.13 11.19
N TRP A 18 0.09 31.86 11.35
CA TRP A 18 -0.46 30.75 10.59
C TRP A 18 -1.41 29.93 11.45
N GLY A 19 -2.52 29.49 10.86
CA GLY A 19 -3.49 28.62 11.51
C GLY A 19 -4.06 27.58 10.56
N ILE A 20 -4.50 26.46 11.14
CA ILE A 20 -5.30 25.44 10.44
C ILE A 20 -6.71 25.47 11.00
N GLN A 21 -7.70 25.54 10.12
CA GLN A 21 -9.09 25.27 10.43
C GLN A 21 -9.48 23.91 9.84
N PHE A 22 -9.80 22.97 10.72
CA PHE A 22 -10.20 21.62 10.31
C PHE A 22 -11.71 21.52 10.08
N ASN A 23 -12.11 20.71 9.10
CA ASN A 23 -13.51 20.38 8.86
C ASN A 23 -14.06 19.36 9.88
N SER A 24 -13.16 18.62 10.57
CA SER A 24 -13.48 17.68 11.64
C SER A 24 -12.50 17.85 12.80
N VAL A 25 -13.01 17.94 14.03
CA VAL A 25 -12.18 17.99 15.24
C VAL A 25 -11.28 16.76 15.40
N ASN A 26 -11.72 15.60 14.89
CA ASN A 26 -10.92 14.37 14.95
C ASN A 26 -9.66 14.43 14.07
N ASP A 27 -9.60 15.36 13.11
CA ASP A 27 -8.46 15.51 12.21
C ASP A 27 -7.34 16.36 12.84
N GLN A 28 -7.65 17.16 13.87
CA GLN A 28 -6.72 18.10 14.52
C GLN A 28 -5.48 17.41 15.09
N ARG A 29 -5.62 16.16 15.54
CA ARG A 29 -4.50 15.38 16.09
C ARG A 29 -3.45 15.00 15.04
N TYR A 30 -3.84 14.96 13.76
CA TYR A 30 -2.97 14.42 12.71
C TYR A 30 -2.12 15.48 12.03
N PHE A 31 -2.56 16.74 11.99
CA PHE A 31 -1.85 17.80 11.28
C PHE A 31 -1.58 19.00 12.19
N THR A 32 -0.43 19.62 12.00
CA THR A 32 -0.08 20.90 12.64
C THR A 32 0.58 21.82 11.64
N ILE A 33 0.63 23.11 11.94
CA ILE A 33 1.33 24.13 11.14
C ILE A 33 2.36 24.84 12.01
N ASN A 34 3.57 25.04 11.49
CA ASN A 34 4.58 25.82 12.20
C ASN A 34 4.46 27.33 11.91
N GLN A 35 5.32 28.12 12.56
CA GLN A 35 5.36 29.58 12.41
C GLN A 35 5.81 30.04 11.01
N GLN A 36 6.40 29.14 10.21
CA GLN A 36 6.80 29.37 8.82
C GLN A 36 5.69 28.99 7.81
N GLY A 37 4.53 28.51 8.28
CA GLY A 37 3.41 28.09 7.44
C GLY A 37 3.55 26.68 6.85
N GLN A 38 4.49 25.89 7.35
CA GLN A 38 4.70 24.51 6.91
C GLN A 38 3.75 23.58 7.68
N VAL A 39 2.99 22.77 6.95
CA VAL A 39 2.09 21.77 7.53
C VAL A 39 2.82 20.45 7.69
N TYR A 40 2.69 19.83 8.86
CA TYR A 40 3.30 18.55 9.22
C TYR A 40 2.27 17.55 9.67
N ILE A 41 2.62 16.27 9.55
CA ILE A 41 1.92 15.18 10.20
C ILE A 41 2.44 15.10 11.65
N SER A 42 1.54 15.28 12.62
CA SER A 42 1.85 15.21 14.07
C SER A 42 1.72 13.80 14.62
N VAL A 43 0.76 13.04 14.09
CA VAL A 43 0.47 11.65 14.47
C VAL A 43 0.39 10.82 13.19
N PRO A 44 0.98 9.61 13.14
CA PRO A 44 0.94 8.80 11.93
C PRO A 44 -0.50 8.56 11.44
N LEU A 45 -0.74 8.78 10.15
CA LEU A 45 -2.10 8.67 9.55
C LEU A 45 -2.62 7.23 9.49
N TYR A 46 -1.76 6.22 9.72
CA TYR A 46 -2.18 4.82 9.84
C TYR A 46 -2.80 4.50 11.23
N TRP A 47 -2.73 5.43 12.20
CA TRP A 47 -3.48 5.32 13.47
C TRP A 47 -4.93 5.79 13.35
N ASP A 48 -5.36 6.21 12.16
CA ASP A 48 -6.76 6.51 11.92
C ASP A 48 -7.53 5.22 11.61
N ASP A 49 -8.15 4.67 12.65
CA ASP A 49 -8.97 3.44 12.56
C ASP A 49 -10.15 3.57 11.59
N SER A 50 -10.54 4.80 11.20
CA SER A 50 -11.56 5.02 10.18
C SER A 50 -11.04 4.85 8.75
N ASN A 51 -9.73 4.66 8.56
CA ASN A 51 -9.05 4.60 7.25
C ASN A 51 -9.38 5.81 6.34
N LYS A 52 -9.70 6.95 6.95
CA LYS A 52 -10.15 8.15 6.25
C LYS A 52 -9.17 8.60 5.18
N THR A 53 -9.71 8.91 4.01
CA THR A 53 -9.04 9.60 2.90
C THR A 53 -10.12 10.21 2.00
N PRO A 54 -10.01 11.49 1.57
CA PRO A 54 -8.98 12.46 1.94
C PRO A 54 -9.22 13.13 3.32
N TYR A 55 -8.17 13.76 3.84
CA TYR A 55 -8.29 14.81 4.87
C TYR A 55 -8.40 16.18 4.19
N THR A 56 -9.31 17.03 4.65
CA THR A 56 -9.50 18.38 4.13
C THR A 56 -9.52 19.39 5.26
N PHE A 57 -8.74 20.46 5.12
CA PHE A 57 -8.64 21.55 6.08
C PHE A 57 -8.21 22.84 5.39
N THR A 58 -8.46 23.97 6.02
CA THR A 58 -8.10 25.29 5.50
C THR A 58 -6.88 25.82 6.24
N VAL A 59 -5.87 26.29 5.50
CA VAL A 59 -4.74 27.03 6.07
C VAL A 59 -4.96 28.52 5.88
N THR A 60 -4.75 29.30 6.94
CA THR A 60 -4.91 30.76 6.91
C THR A 60 -3.63 31.45 7.36
N ALA A 61 -3.18 32.43 6.58
CA ALA A 61 -2.15 33.39 6.93
C ALA A 61 -2.80 34.72 7.32
N THR A 62 -2.46 35.27 8.49
CA THR A 62 -2.99 36.55 8.98
C THR A 62 -1.86 37.51 9.28
N ASN A 63 -1.96 38.75 8.79
CA ASN A 63 -0.99 39.80 9.11
C ASN A 63 -1.12 40.24 10.57
N ASN A 64 -0.01 40.27 11.31
CA ASN A 64 0.03 40.81 12.68
C ASN A 64 0.30 42.32 12.73
N ASP A 65 -0.03 43.07 11.66
CA ASP A 65 0.17 44.52 11.57
C ASP A 65 -1.05 45.34 12.05
N GLY A 66 -1.98 44.69 12.74
CA GLY A 66 -3.24 45.29 13.18
C GLY A 66 -4.30 45.46 12.07
N SER A 67 -3.97 45.18 10.80
CA SER A 67 -4.93 45.28 9.69
C SER A 67 -5.97 44.15 9.69
N GLY A 68 -5.68 43.03 10.36
CA GLY A 68 -6.52 41.83 10.34
C GLY A 68 -6.66 41.19 8.95
N LYS A 69 -5.90 41.64 7.94
CA LYS A 69 -5.96 41.07 6.59
C LYS A 69 -5.43 39.64 6.62
N SER A 70 -6.20 38.73 6.04
CA SER A 70 -5.87 37.31 5.96
C SER A 70 -6.08 36.75 4.56
N GLY A 71 -5.39 35.67 4.24
CA GLY A 71 -5.60 34.85 3.04
C GLY A 71 -5.71 33.38 3.44
N SER A 72 -6.60 32.64 2.79
CA SER A 72 -6.88 31.24 3.11
C SER A 72 -6.81 30.36 1.87
N ILE A 73 -6.38 29.11 2.06
CA ILE A 73 -6.35 28.08 1.02
C ILE A 73 -6.90 26.76 1.57
N SER A 74 -7.64 26.03 0.75
CA SER A 74 -8.07 24.66 1.07
C SER A 74 -6.94 23.67 0.75
N CYS A 75 -6.63 22.81 1.71
CA CYS A 75 -5.63 21.76 1.60
C CYS A 75 -6.33 20.40 1.61
N THR A 76 -5.92 19.52 0.70
CA THR A 76 -6.41 18.14 0.60
C THR A 76 -5.23 17.19 0.70
N VAL A 77 -5.27 16.27 1.67
CA VAL A 77 -4.26 15.21 1.86
C VAL A 77 -4.90 13.86 1.55
N ASN A 78 -4.49 13.25 0.45
CA ASN A 78 -4.88 11.89 0.07
C ASN A 78 -3.92 10.88 0.70
N VAL A 79 -4.45 9.87 1.36
CA VAL A 79 -3.65 8.80 1.98
C VAL A 79 -3.94 7.48 1.27
N ASN A 80 -2.89 6.87 0.73
CA ASN A 80 -2.95 5.56 0.09
C ASN A 80 -2.48 4.49 1.08
N ARG A 81 -3.39 3.63 1.54
CA ARG A 81 -3.12 2.55 2.50
C ARG A 81 -3.23 1.19 1.80
N ASN A 82 -2.46 0.21 2.28
CA ASN A 82 -2.69 -1.21 2.01
C ASN A 82 -3.58 -1.73 3.15
N LEU A 83 -4.85 -1.94 2.86
CA LEU A 83 -5.89 -2.28 3.85
C LEU A 83 -6.36 -3.72 3.73
N PHE A 84 -6.19 -4.33 2.56
CA PHE A 84 -6.68 -5.67 2.28
C PHE A 84 -5.50 -6.58 2.03
N PRO A 85 -5.39 -7.71 2.74
CA PRO A 85 -4.38 -8.69 2.41
C PRO A 85 -4.75 -9.44 1.11
N PRO A 86 -3.78 -10.06 0.44
CA PRO A 86 -4.09 -10.99 -0.62
C PRO A 86 -4.90 -12.20 -0.14
N HIS A 87 -5.86 -12.63 -0.94
CA HIS A 87 -6.70 -13.80 -0.70
C HIS A 87 -6.59 -14.80 -1.85
N PHE A 88 -6.24 -16.05 -1.55
CA PHE A 88 -6.29 -17.12 -2.54
C PHE A 88 -7.74 -17.41 -2.96
N SER A 89 -7.91 -17.74 -4.24
CA SER A 89 -9.23 -18.12 -4.79
C SER A 89 -9.78 -19.41 -4.18
N GLN A 90 -8.91 -20.29 -3.66
CA GLN A 90 -9.28 -21.52 -2.97
C GLN A 90 -8.43 -21.73 -1.71
N PRO A 91 -9.01 -22.32 -0.63
CA PRO A 91 -8.25 -22.65 0.57
C PRO A 91 -7.29 -23.82 0.36
N VAL A 92 -7.58 -24.71 -0.60
CA VAL A 92 -6.76 -25.87 -0.97
C VAL A 92 -6.88 -26.09 -2.47
N TYR A 93 -5.75 -26.20 -3.18
CA TYR A 93 -5.70 -26.55 -4.59
C TYR A 93 -5.34 -28.04 -4.72
N THR A 94 -6.25 -28.85 -5.27
CA THR A 94 -6.01 -30.28 -5.50
C THR A 94 -5.85 -30.55 -7.00
N VAL A 95 -4.79 -31.27 -7.37
CA VAL A 95 -4.55 -31.69 -8.74
C VAL A 95 -4.11 -33.14 -8.75
N ASN A 96 -4.49 -33.85 -9.81
CA ASN A 96 -3.96 -35.18 -10.11
C ASN A 96 -2.87 -35.05 -11.18
N ILE A 97 -1.66 -35.51 -10.88
CA ILE A 97 -0.52 -35.50 -11.81
C ILE A 97 -0.12 -36.95 -12.07
N SER A 98 -0.02 -37.33 -13.34
CA SER A 98 0.50 -38.65 -13.71
C SER A 98 2.01 -38.71 -13.50
N SER A 99 2.50 -39.79 -12.88
CA SER A 99 3.92 -40.11 -12.78
C SER A 99 4.57 -40.37 -14.14
N LEU A 100 3.78 -40.64 -15.18
CA LEU A 100 4.23 -40.85 -16.55
C LEU A 100 4.52 -39.52 -17.30
N ASN A 101 4.27 -38.37 -16.68
CA ASN A 101 4.53 -37.09 -17.31
C ASN A 101 6.04 -36.81 -17.40
N SER A 102 6.49 -36.40 -18.57
CA SER A 102 7.82 -35.78 -18.73
C SER A 102 7.86 -34.43 -18.05
N VAL A 103 8.94 -34.14 -17.31
CA VAL A 103 9.17 -32.85 -16.68
C VAL A 103 10.03 -31.93 -17.57
N PRO A 104 9.82 -30.60 -17.55
CA PRO A 104 8.83 -29.89 -16.75
C PRO A 104 7.41 -29.95 -17.36
N VAL A 105 6.40 -30.10 -16.51
CA VAL A 105 4.98 -30.07 -16.92
C VAL A 105 4.21 -29.02 -16.11
N VAL A 106 3.32 -28.29 -16.78
CA VAL A 106 2.44 -27.32 -16.12
C VAL A 106 1.43 -28.06 -15.27
N VAL A 107 1.26 -27.60 -14.04
CA VAL A 107 0.23 -28.08 -13.13
C VAL A 107 -1.02 -27.23 -13.32
N ASN A 108 -2.06 -27.79 -13.94
CA ASN A 108 -3.33 -27.11 -14.23
C ASN A 108 -4.21 -26.90 -12.97
N ALA A 109 -3.61 -26.61 -11.82
CA ALA A 109 -4.34 -26.26 -10.59
C ALA A 109 -4.78 -24.79 -10.57
N GLY A 110 -4.11 -23.90 -11.32
CA GLY A 110 -4.48 -22.49 -11.43
C GLY A 110 -4.41 -21.74 -10.10
N VAL A 111 -3.26 -21.80 -9.41
CA VAL A 111 -3.02 -21.04 -8.18
C VAL A 111 -3.22 -19.55 -8.49
N SER A 112 -4.14 -18.92 -7.77
CA SER A 112 -4.52 -17.53 -8.02
C SER A 112 -4.92 -16.88 -6.70
N ALA A 113 -4.54 -15.63 -6.54
CA ALA A 113 -4.96 -14.78 -5.44
C ALA A 113 -5.44 -13.42 -5.97
N SER A 114 -6.18 -12.69 -5.15
CA SER A 114 -6.62 -11.33 -5.42
C SER A 114 -6.41 -10.45 -4.18
N ASP A 115 -6.18 -9.17 -4.40
CA ASP A 115 -6.05 -8.16 -3.36
C ASP A 115 -7.05 -7.04 -3.65
N GLN A 116 -7.78 -6.61 -2.63
CA GLN A 116 -8.91 -5.69 -2.76
C GLN A 116 -8.53 -4.22 -2.56
N ASP A 117 -7.25 -3.90 -2.39
CA ASP A 117 -6.80 -2.52 -2.31
C ASP A 117 -7.16 -1.71 -3.56
N THR A 118 -7.45 -0.43 -3.38
CA THR A 118 -7.85 0.44 -4.51
C THR A 118 -6.66 0.99 -5.30
N PHE A 119 -5.46 0.93 -4.73
CA PHE A 119 -4.25 1.46 -5.35
C PHE A 119 -3.43 0.32 -5.96
N ALA A 120 -3.22 0.37 -7.28
CA ALA A 120 -2.62 -0.74 -8.05
C ALA A 120 -1.28 -1.26 -7.50
N ARG A 121 -0.46 -0.39 -6.87
CA ARG A 121 0.81 -0.82 -6.26
C ARG A 121 0.65 -1.83 -5.12
N TYR A 122 -0.49 -1.81 -4.44
CA TYR A 122 -0.78 -2.71 -3.32
C TYR A 122 -1.50 -3.98 -3.79
N GLN A 123 -1.97 -4.00 -5.04
CA GLN A 123 -2.54 -5.19 -5.67
C GLN A 123 -1.48 -6.08 -6.35
N VAL A 124 -0.19 -5.75 -6.24
CA VAL A 124 0.89 -6.54 -6.86
C VAL A 124 1.16 -7.78 -6.02
N LEU A 125 0.99 -8.95 -6.62
CA LEU A 125 1.11 -10.24 -5.95
C LEU A 125 2.46 -10.90 -6.24
N MET A 126 3.01 -11.57 -5.23
CA MET A 126 4.17 -12.45 -5.37
C MET A 126 3.85 -13.84 -4.80
N TYR A 127 4.11 -14.86 -5.60
CA TYR A 127 3.88 -16.26 -5.26
C TYR A 127 5.18 -16.96 -4.89
N GLU A 128 5.13 -17.76 -3.83
CA GLU A 128 6.24 -18.58 -3.36
C GLU A 128 5.73 -19.93 -2.85
N ILE A 129 6.53 -20.98 -3.05
CA ILE A 129 6.30 -22.27 -2.43
C ILE A 129 7.01 -22.25 -1.07
N ILE A 130 6.26 -22.43 0.03
CA ILE A 130 6.88 -22.66 1.34
C ILE A 130 7.61 -24.00 1.26
N ASN A 131 8.91 -23.99 1.59
CA ASN A 131 9.67 -25.22 1.73
C ASN A 131 9.31 -25.90 3.07
N ASP A 132 8.38 -26.84 3.02
CA ASP A 132 7.90 -27.62 4.16
C ASP A 132 8.38 -29.09 4.15
N GLY A 133 9.27 -29.44 3.23
CA GLY A 133 9.81 -30.79 3.13
C GLY A 133 10.25 -31.19 1.72
N VAL A 134 10.46 -32.49 1.53
CA VAL A 134 11.01 -33.10 0.32
C VAL A 134 10.15 -32.80 -0.92
N TYR A 135 8.84 -32.67 -0.75
CA TYR A 135 7.91 -32.52 -1.87
C TYR A 135 7.86 -31.10 -2.44
N SER A 136 8.21 -30.08 -1.67
CA SER A 136 8.27 -28.68 -2.15
C SER A 136 9.29 -28.51 -3.29
N GLN A 137 10.38 -29.30 -3.26
CA GLN A 137 11.46 -29.27 -4.26
C GLN A 137 11.07 -29.90 -5.60
N LEU A 138 9.96 -30.63 -5.65
CA LEU A 138 9.45 -31.23 -6.89
C LEU A 138 8.78 -30.18 -7.79
N PHE A 139 8.43 -29.01 -7.23
CA PHE A 139 7.66 -27.98 -7.92
C PHE A 139 8.43 -26.67 -8.04
N SER A 140 8.06 -25.88 -9.03
CA SER A 140 8.39 -24.46 -9.12
C SER A 140 7.14 -23.64 -9.37
N ILE A 141 7.11 -22.41 -8.86
CA ILE A 141 6.03 -21.45 -9.11
C ILE A 141 6.61 -20.19 -9.75
N GLU A 142 5.98 -19.70 -10.81
CA GLU A 142 6.30 -18.39 -11.35
C GLU A 142 5.80 -17.31 -10.39
N ASN A 143 6.71 -16.44 -9.94
CA ASN A 143 6.45 -15.53 -8.83
C ASN A 143 5.39 -14.46 -9.11
N THR A 144 5.10 -14.12 -10.37
CA THR A 144 4.11 -13.08 -10.72
C THR A 144 2.77 -13.65 -11.17
N THR A 145 2.78 -14.82 -11.82
CA THR A 145 1.57 -15.41 -12.40
C THR A 145 0.96 -16.50 -11.52
N GLY A 146 1.72 -17.04 -10.57
CA GLY A 146 1.32 -18.23 -9.81
C GLY A 146 1.37 -19.53 -10.62
N LEU A 147 1.99 -19.51 -11.82
CA LEU A 147 2.08 -20.70 -12.68
C LEU A 147 2.93 -21.80 -12.02
N LEU A 148 2.26 -22.83 -11.55
CA LEU A 148 2.88 -24.00 -10.91
C LEU A 148 3.35 -25.01 -11.96
N ARG A 149 4.56 -25.54 -11.79
CA ARG A 149 5.14 -26.58 -12.64
C ARG A 149 5.70 -27.70 -11.79
N LEU A 150 5.54 -28.94 -12.23
CA LEU A 150 6.33 -30.06 -11.75
C LEU A 150 7.67 -30.02 -12.49
N ILE A 151 8.78 -29.98 -11.76
CA ILE A 151 10.14 -29.86 -12.29
C ILE A 151 11.00 -31.10 -12.05
N GLN A 152 10.53 -32.05 -11.24
CA GLN A 152 11.17 -33.34 -11.02
C GLN A 152 10.17 -34.49 -11.17
N PRO A 153 10.58 -35.67 -11.69
CA PRO A 153 9.68 -36.83 -11.79
C PRO A 153 9.18 -37.25 -10.41
N ILE A 154 7.91 -37.67 -10.35
CA ILE A 154 7.29 -38.22 -9.14
C ILE A 154 7.29 -39.74 -9.21
N ASP A 155 7.56 -40.42 -8.09
CA ASP A 155 7.44 -41.87 -8.01
C ASP A 155 5.97 -42.29 -7.81
N GLU A 156 5.63 -43.54 -8.13
CA GLU A 156 4.23 -44.03 -7.99
C GLU A 156 3.76 -44.17 -6.52
N ARG A 157 4.56 -43.74 -5.53
CA ARG A 157 4.29 -43.91 -4.10
C ARG A 157 4.03 -42.60 -3.35
N THR A 158 3.83 -41.49 -4.05
CA THR A 158 3.69 -40.17 -3.41
C THR A 158 2.23 -39.70 -3.32
N GLU A 159 1.56 -39.92 -2.19
CA GLU A 159 0.35 -39.18 -1.81
C GLU A 159 0.76 -37.91 -1.04
N CYS A 160 0.59 -36.70 -1.60
CA CYS A 160 0.91 -35.45 -0.89
C CYS A 160 -0.09 -34.34 -1.18
N THR A 161 -0.70 -33.82 -0.12
CA THR A 161 -1.45 -32.56 -0.11
C THR A 161 -0.48 -31.39 0.04
N TYR A 162 -0.64 -30.30 -0.72
CA TYR A 162 0.26 -29.15 -0.71
C TYR A 162 -0.41 -27.91 -0.10
N LYS A 163 0.35 -27.11 0.66
CA LYS A 163 -0.07 -25.79 1.16
C LYS A 163 0.77 -24.71 0.48
N VAL A 164 0.09 -23.75 -0.14
CA VAL A 164 0.73 -22.56 -0.74
C VAL A 164 0.42 -21.37 0.16
N SER A 165 1.39 -20.47 0.36
CA SER A 165 1.17 -19.17 1.00
C SER A 165 1.50 -18.02 0.06
N ASN A 166 0.91 -16.86 0.32
CA ASN A 166 1.26 -15.60 -0.31
C ASN A 166 1.79 -14.68 0.81
N SER A 167 2.87 -13.95 0.55
CA SER A 167 3.33 -12.87 1.42
C SER A 167 3.26 -11.53 0.69
N SER A 168 2.73 -10.52 1.37
CA SER A 168 2.76 -9.14 0.92
C SER A 168 4.09 -8.49 1.33
N LEU A 169 4.71 -7.75 0.41
CA LEU A 169 5.82 -6.86 0.73
C LEU A 169 5.27 -5.65 1.50
N SER A 170 5.70 -5.51 2.76
CA SER A 170 5.41 -4.39 3.67
C SER A 170 6.08 -3.09 3.22
#